data_AF-A0A9R1EUH9-F1
#
_entry.id   AF-A0A9R1EUH9-F1
#
_cell.length_a   1.000
_cell.length_b   1.000
_cell.length_c   1.000
_cell.angle_alpha   90.00
_cell.angle_beta   90.00
_cell.angle_gamma   90.00
#
_symmetry.space_group_name_H-M   'P 1'
#
loop_
_entity.id
_entity.type
_entity.pdbx_description
1 polymer ?
#
loop_
_entity_poly.entity_id
_entity_poly.type
_entity_poly.pdbx_seq_one_letter_code
_entity_poly.pdbx_strand_id
1 'polypeptide(L)' 'MWVAQIIEEFQKCHVDHPIKKFFGECTDLKIKLDRCFRQEKAVKRKANFEESMKFKERLQAYKKEMAEKENES' A
#
# COMPACT_ATOMS: atom_id res chain seq x y z
N MET A 1 -11.39 4.13 -5.28
CA MET A 1 -12.13 5.40 -5.12
C MET A 1 -12.90 5.52 -3.79
N TRP A 2 -13.20 4.42 -3.09
CA TRP A 2 -14.02 4.42 -1.86
C TRP A 2 -13.31 4.92 -0.59
N VAL A 3 -11.97 4.99 -0.57
CA VAL A 3 -11.21 5.37 0.64
C VAL A 3 -11.40 6.84 1.00
N ALA A 4 -11.47 7.74 0.02
CA ALA A 4 -11.58 9.17 0.25
C ALA A 4 -12.89 9.56 0.97
N GLN A 5 -14.00 8.94 0.58
CA GLN A 5 -15.32 9.19 1.19
C GLN A 5 -15.35 8.75 2.67
N ILE A 6 -14.76 7.60 2.98
CA ILE A 6 -14.71 7.08 4.36
C ILE A 6 -13.82 7.95 5.26
N ILE A 7 -12.74 8.52 4.73
CA ILE A 7 -11.90 9.47 5.46
C ILE A 7 -12.70 10.74 5.79
N GLU A 8 -13.45 11.27 4.83
CA GLU A 8 -14.26 12.47 5.03
C GLU A 8 -15.36 12.25 6.09
N GLU A 9 -16.07 11.12 6.04
CA GLU A 9 -17.05 10.74 7.06
C GLU A 9 -16.42 10.55 8.44
N PHE A 10 -15.25 9.94 8.51
CA PHE A 10 -14.51 9.78 9.76
C PHE A 10 -14.07 11.12 10.35
N GLN A 11 -13.61 12.04 9.49
CA GLN A 11 -13.26 13.41 9.90
C GLN A 11 -14.48 14.19 10.38
N LYS A 12 -15.62 14.09 9.68
CA LYS A 12 -16.89 14.71 10.13
C LYS A 12 -17.30 14.18 11.50
N CYS A 13 -17.25 12.86 11.73
CA CYS A 13 -17.52 12.28 13.04
C CYS A 13 -16.60 12.82 14.15
N HIS A 14 -15.31 13.05 13.85
CA HIS A 14 -14.36 13.62 14.80
C HIS A 14 -14.60 15.11 15.10
N VAL A 15 -15.11 15.87 14.13
CA VAL A 15 -15.45 17.30 14.27
C VAL A 15 -16.76 17.47 15.03
N ASP A 16 -17.76 16.64 14.74
CA ASP A 16 -19.08 16.70 15.40
C ASP A 16 -19.04 16.16 16.83
N HIS A 17 -18.11 15.23 17.11
CA HIS A 17 -17.98 14.56 18.40
C HIS A 17 -16.58 14.69 19.03
N PRO A 18 -16.10 15.93 19.33
CA PRO A 18 -14.73 16.15 19.77
C PRO A 18 -14.39 15.50 21.11
N ILE A 19 -15.39 15.29 21.99
CA ILE A 19 -15.23 14.61 23.29
C ILE A 19 -15.55 13.11 23.15
N LYS A 20 -16.64 12.76 22.45
CA LYS A 20 -17.11 11.37 22.34
C LYS A 20 -16.30 10.52 21.37
N LYS A 21 -15.43 11.10 20.54
CA LYS A 21 -14.40 10.38 19.77
C LYS A 21 -13.52 9.48 20.65
N PHE A 22 -13.26 9.90 21.90
CA PHE A 22 -12.47 9.12 22.86
C PHE A 22 -13.27 8.01 23.54
N PHE A 23 -14.60 8.04 23.43
CA PHE A 23 -15.53 7.02 23.95
C PHE A 23 -15.97 6.02 22.88
N GLY A 24 -15.43 6.12 21.66
CA GLY A 24 -15.59 5.10 20.63
C GLY A 24 -16.78 5.27 19.68
N GLU A 25 -17.48 6.40 19.69
CA GLU A 25 -18.62 6.66 18.79
C GLU A 25 -18.25 6.63 17.30
N CYS A 26 -17.00 6.97 16.97
CA CYS A 26 -16.47 6.89 15.60
C CYS A 26 -15.74 5.56 15.29
N THR A 27 -15.80 4.55 16.17
CA THR A 27 -15.02 3.30 16.03
C THR A 27 -15.45 2.48 14.82
N ASP A 28 -16.74 2.44 14.50
CA ASP A 28 -17.23 1.69 13.33
C ASP A 28 -16.72 2.27 12.01
N LEU A 29 -16.66 3.60 11.90
CA LEU A 29 -16.07 4.29 10.76
C LEU A 29 -14.55 4.02 10.68
N LYS A 30 -13.86 4.01 11.82
CA LYS A 30 -12.44 3.63 11.89
C LYS A 30 -12.19 2.20 11.41
N ILE A 31 -13.02 1.23 11.82
CA ILE A 31 -12.88 -0.18 11.42
C ILE A 31 -13.04 -0.33 9.90
N LYS A 32 -14.03 0.36 9.32
CA LYS A 32 -14.23 0.38 7.85
C LYS A 32 -13.02 0.98 7.14
N LEU A 33 -12.50 2.11 7.63
CA LEU A 33 -11.33 2.78 7.10
C LEU A 33 -10.10 1.85 7.11
N ASP A 34 -9.83 1.21 8.25
CA ASP A 34 -8.71 0.27 8.42
C ASP A 34 -8.83 -0.93 7.48
N ARG A 35 -10.03 -1.46 7.27
CA ARG A 35 -10.27 -2.56 6.34
C ARG A 35 -9.92 -2.15 4.90
N CYS A 36 -10.34 -0.96 4.48
CA CYS A 36 -10.03 -0.45 3.16
C CYS A 36 -8.52 -0.24 2.97
N PHE A 37 -7.83 0.38 3.94
CA PHE A 37 -6.38 0.56 3.85
C PHE A 37 -5.60 -0.76 3.83
N ARG A 38 -6.04 -1.78 4.59
CA ARG A 38 -5.41 -3.11 4.57
C ARG A 38 -5.54 -3.77 3.19
N GLN A 39 -6.71 -3.66 2.56
CA GLN A 39 -6.93 -4.19 1.22
C GLN A 39 -6.06 -3.46 0.19
N GLU A 40 -6.04 -2.13 0.22
CA GLU A 40 -5.23 -1.34 -0.70
C GLU A 40 -3.73 -1.61 -0.53
N LYS A 41 -3.27 -1.72 0.72
CA LYS A 41 -1.88 -2.08 1.04
C LYS A 41 -1.51 -3.48 0.53
N ALA A 42 -2.42 -4.45 0.64
CA ALA A 42 -2.19 -5.80 0.14
C ALA A 42 -2.04 -5.83 -1.39
N VAL A 43 -2.90 -5.12 -2.11
CA VAL A 43 -2.83 -4.99 -3.57
C VAL A 43 -1.52 -4.34 -4.01
N LYS A 44 -1.16 -3.20 -3.41
CA LYS A 44 0.09 -2.49 -3.72
C LYS A 44 1.33 -3.34 -3.40
N ARG A 45 1.32 -4.06 -2.28
CA ARG A 45 2.44 -4.94 -1.91
C ARG A 45 2.64 -6.06 -2.93
N LYS A 46 1.55 -6.65 -3.44
CA LYS A 46 1.62 -7.69 -4.46
C LYS A 46 2.20 -7.14 -5.77
N ALA A 47 1.71 -5.99 -6.24
CA ALA A 47 2.23 -5.35 -7.44
C ALA A 47 3.73 -4.99 -7.32
N ASN A 48 4.13 -4.38 -6.20
CA ASN A 48 5.54 -4.05 -5.95
C ASN A 48 6.42 -5.30 -5.88
N PHE A 49 5.92 -6.40 -5.32
CA PHE A 49 6.66 -7.65 -5.27
C PHE A 49 6.89 -8.21 -6.69
N GLU A 50 5.85 -8.28 -7.52
CA GLU A 50 5.96 -8.74 -8.90
C GLU A 50 6.92 -7.87 -9.73
N GLU A 51 6.85 -6.56 -9.57
CA GLU A 51 7.76 -5.62 -10.24
C GLU A 51 9.22 -5.81 -9.78
N SER A 52 9.43 -5.99 -8.47
CA SER A 52 10.77 -6.24 -7.91
C SER A 52 11.38 -7.54 -8.42
N MET A 53 10.57 -8.58 -8.62
CA MET A 53 11.01 -9.85 -9.20
C MET A 53 11.46 -9.69 -10.65
N LYS A 54 10.65 -9.04 -11.49
CA LYS A 54 11.01 -8.73 -12.90
C LYS A 54 12.26 -7.86 -13.00
N PHE A 55 12.43 -6.92 -12.07
CA PHE A 55 13.64 -6.11 -12.03
C PHE A 55 14.87 -6.94 -11.67
N LYS A 56 14.77 -7.81 -10.66
CA LYS A 56 15.85 -8.70 -10.24
C LYS A 56 16.28 -9.65 -11.35
N GLU A 57 15.32 -10.26 -12.07
CA GLU A 57 15.60 -11.14 -13.21
C GLU A 57 16.35 -10.40 -14.32
N ARG A 58 15.89 -9.22 -14.72
CA ARG A 58 16.57 -8.38 -15.72
C ARG A 58 17.98 -7.99 -15.30
N LEU A 59 18.16 -7.64 -14.03
CA LEU A 59 19.48 -7.29 -13.50
C LEU A 59 20.44 -8.49 -13.50
N GLN A 60 19.95 -9.69 -13.19
CA GLN A 60 20.75 -10.91 -13.24
C GLN A 60 21.15 -11.27 -14.68
N ALA A 61 20.23 -11.18 -15.64
CA ALA A 61 20.52 -11.40 -17.05
C ALA A 61 21.59 -10.42 -17.55
N TYR A 62 21.42 -9.13 -17.30
CA TYR A 62 22.41 -8.10 -17.65
C TYR A 62 23.79 -8.38 -17.06
N LYS A 63 23.87 -8.74 -15.77
CA LYS A 63 25.15 -9.10 -15.13
C LYS A 63 25.83 -10.29 -15.78
N LYS A 64 25.04 -11.31 -16.17
CA LYS A 64 25.56 -12.50 -16.84
C LYS A 64 26.10 -12.16 -18.23
N GLU A 65 25.35 -11.40 -19.02
CA GLU A 65 25.79 -10.92 -20.34
C GLU A 65 27.09 -10.11 -20.27
N MET A 66 27.22 -9.23 -19.26
CA MET A 66 28.43 -8.43 -19.06
C MET A 66 29.63 -9.30 -18.69
N ALA A 67 29.44 -10.29 -17.80
CA ALA A 67 30.51 -11.21 -17.43
C ALA A 67 30.94 -12.12 -18.60
N GLU A 68 30.02 -12.53 -19.47
CA GLU A 68 30.34 -13.29 -20.69
C GLU A 68 31.16 -12.44 -21.67
N LYS A 69 30.79 -11.18 -21.88
CA LYS A 69 31.56 -10.23 -22.72
C LYS A 69 32.95 -9.94 -22.17
N GLU A 70 33.12 -9.86 -20.86
CA GLU A 70 34.43 -9.67 -20.22
C GLU A 70 35.34 -10.90 -20.38
N ASN A 71 34.78 -12.12 -20.41
CA ASN A 71 35.56 -13.34 -20.61
C ASN A 71 35.91 -13.63 -22.08
N GLU A 72 35.21 -13.02 -23.03
CA GLU A 72 35.47 -13.12 -24.48
C GLU A 72 36.42 -12.02 -25.02
N SER A 73 36.77 -11.03 -24.19
CA SER A 73 37.74 -9.95 -24.52
C SER A 73 39.14 -10.25 -24.01
#